data_AF-A0A7Z8Z5N6-F1
#
_entry.id   AF-A0A7Z8Z5N6-F1
#
_cell.length_a   1.000
_cell.length_b   1.000
_cell.length_c   1.000
_cell.angle_alpha   90.00
_cell.angle_beta   90.00
_cell.angle_gamma   90.00
#
_symmetry.space_group_name_H-M   'P 1'
#
loop_
_entity.id
_entity.type
_entity.pdbx_description
1 polymer ?
#
loop_
_entity_poly.entity_id
_entity_poly.type
_entity_poly.pdbx_seq_one_letter_code
_entity_poly.pdbx_strand_id
1 'polypeptide(L)' 'MNMSMTEKIKAGKLFTDMCEGLPEKRLRGKTLMYEFNHSHPSEVEGNDTNVLISYFH' A
#
# COMPACT_ATOMS: atom_id res chain seq x y z
N MET A 1 -28.73 -2.33 -1.28
CA MET A 1 -27.49 -2.35 -0.46
C MET A 1 -26.66 -1.14 -0.85
N ASN A 2 -26.01 -0.46 0.11
CA ASN A 2 -25.08 0.62 -0.19
C ASN A 2 -23.70 0.01 -0.54
N MET A 3 -23.03 0.51 -1.58
CA MET A 3 -21.69 0.04 -1.96
C MET A 3 -20.67 0.36 -0.86
N SER A 4 -19.80 -0.61 -0.55
CA SER A 4 -18.60 -0.38 0.28
C SER A 4 -17.63 0.58 -0.42
N MET A 5 -16.68 1.15 0.35
CA MET A 5 -15.63 2.00 -0.21
C MET A 5 -14.70 1.19 -1.12
N THR A 6 -14.40 -0.06 -0.76
CA THR A 6 -13.64 -0.98 -1.62
C THR A 6 -14.32 -1.21 -2.97
N GLU A 7 -15.64 -1.36 -3.01
CA GLU A 7 -16.39 -1.48 -4.26
C GLU A 7 -16.45 -0.17 -5.04
N LYS A 8 -16.53 0.98 -4.37
CA LYS A 8 -16.46 2.29 -5.03
C LYS A 8 -15.12 2.52 -5.71
N ILE A 9 -14.01 2.14 -5.07
CA ILE A 9 -12.65 2.19 -5.65
C ILE A 9 -12.61 1.33 -6.92
N LYS A 10 -13.05 0.06 -6.85
CA LYS A 10 -13.08 -0.86 -8.00
C LYS A 10 -13.97 -0.35 -9.14
N ALA A 11 -15.02 0.38 -8.82
CA ALA A 11 -15.96 0.95 -9.79
C ALA A 11 -15.56 2.36 -10.29
N GLY A 12 -14.42 2.92 -9.86
CA GLY A 12 -13.96 4.26 -10.25
C GLY A 12 -14.83 5.41 -9.73
N LYS A 13 -15.54 5.21 -8.62
CA LYS A 13 -16.41 6.22 -7.99
C LYS A 13 -15.68 6.99 -6.89
N LEU A 14 -16.15 8.20 -6.57
CA LEU A 14 -15.67 8.96 -5.41
C LEU A 14 -15.81 8.15 -4.12
N PHE A 15 -14.75 8.16 -3.30
CA PHE A 15 -14.64 7.40 -2.05
C PHE A 15 -13.84 8.18 -1.00
N THR A 16 -13.90 7.71 0.25
CA THR A 16 -12.97 8.09 1.33
C THR A 16 -12.39 6.81 1.94
N ASP A 17 -11.18 6.86 2.49
CA ASP A 17 -10.40 5.67 2.84
C ASP A 17 -10.00 5.63 4.33
N MET A 18 -10.83 6.20 5.19
CA MET A 18 -10.67 6.19 6.66
C MET A 18 -11.48 5.06 7.34
N CYS A 19 -11.82 4.01 6.59
CA CYS A 19 -12.56 2.85 7.06
C CYS A 19 -12.07 1.57 6.36
N GLU A 20 -12.71 0.41 6.62
CA GLU A 20 -12.47 -0.86 5.93
C GLU A 20 -11.02 -1.38 6.00
N GLY A 21 -10.26 -0.98 7.02
CA GLY A 21 -8.86 -1.37 7.17
C GLY A 21 -7.91 -0.70 6.17
N LEU A 22 -8.40 0.28 5.39
CA LEU A 22 -7.62 0.96 4.36
C LEU A 22 -6.48 1.81 4.95
N PRO A 23 -6.65 2.55 6.07
CA PRO A 23 -5.54 3.25 6.71
C PRO A 23 -4.40 2.33 7.14
N GLU A 24 -4.72 1.17 7.73
CA GLU A 24 -3.75 0.20 8.23
C GLU A 24 -2.98 -0.46 7.08
N LYS A 25 -3.66 -0.74 5.96
CA LYS A 25 -3.00 -1.19 4.72
C LYS A 25 -2.01 -0.15 4.21
N ARG A 26 -2.38 1.14 4.19
CA ARG A 26 -1.46 2.23 3.80
C ARG A 26 -0.27 2.32 4.75
N LEU A 27 -0.51 2.21 6.06
CA LEU A 27 0.56 2.27 7.05
C LEU A 27 1.58 1.14 6.83
N ARG A 28 1.09 -0.10 6.68
CA ARG A 28 1.97 -1.26 6.43
C ARG A 28 2.82 -1.07 5.17
N GLY A 29 2.21 -0.62 4.07
CA GLY A 29 2.96 -0.30 2.85
C GLY A 29 4.02 0.79 3.12
N LYS A 30 3.61 1.92 3.72
CA LYS A 30 4.50 3.06 4.01
C LYS A 30 5.67 2.73 4.92
N THR A 31 5.52 1.80 5.85
CA THR A 31 6.63 1.31 6.66
C THR A 31 7.68 0.59 5.80
N LEU A 32 7.27 -0.35 4.96
CA LEU A 32 8.19 -1.10 4.09
C LEU A 32 8.89 -0.18 3.07
N MET A 33 8.16 0.77 2.47
CA MET A 33 8.77 1.78 1.59
C MET A 33 9.76 2.65 2.35
N TYR A 34 9.44 3.05 3.58
CA TYR A 34 10.36 3.87 4.36
C TYR A 34 11.68 3.13 4.61
N GLU A 35 11.60 1.87 5.03
CA GLU A 35 12.77 1.01 5.24
C GLU A 35 13.59 0.87 3.95
N PHE A 36 12.94 0.60 2.82
CA PHE A 36 13.61 0.49 1.53
C PHE A 36 14.26 1.81 1.08
N ASN A 37 13.52 2.92 1.12
CA ASN A 37 14.01 4.23 0.69
C ASN A 37 15.20 4.74 1.51
N HIS A 38 15.35 4.27 2.75
CA HIS A 38 16.44 4.64 3.65
C HIS A 38 17.50 3.54 3.82
N SER A 39 17.37 2.41 3.11
CA SER A 39 18.39 1.38 3.09
C SER A 39 19.67 1.89 2.42
N HIS A 40 20.82 1.33 2.82
CA HIS A 40 22.07 1.66 2.14
C HIS A 40 22.08 1.01 0.74
N PRO A 41 22.62 1.66 -0.32
CA PRO A 41 22.61 1.09 -1.67
C PRO A 41 23.20 -0.32 -1.80
N SER A 42 24.13 -0.71 -0.91
CA SER A 42 24.69 -2.07 -0.88
C SER A 42 23.77 -3.13 -0.28
N GLU A 43 22.67 -2.73 0.34
CA GLU A 43 21.67 -3.62 0.97
C GLU A 43 20.48 -3.89 0.04
N VAL A 44 20.47 -3.25 -1.13
CA VAL A 44 19.38 -3.31 -2.12
C VAL A 44 19.39 -4.66 -2.85
N GLU A 45 20.57 -5.19 -3.18
CA GLU A 45 20.74 -6.44 -3.97
C GLU A 45 20.12 -7.71 -3.33
N GLY A 46 19.75 -7.67 -2.04
CA GLY A 46 19.14 -8.81 -1.33
C GLY A 46 17.62 -8.72 -1.10
N ASN A 47 16.99 -7.57 -1.32
CA ASN A 47 15.61 -7.28 -0.86
C ASN A 47 14.62 -6.97 -2.01
N ASP A 48 15.07 -7.16 -3.26
CA ASP A 48 14.65 -6.36 -4.42
C ASP A 48 13.27 -6.61 -5.03
N THR A 49 12.44 -7.54 -4.52
CA THR A 49 11.18 -7.87 -5.23
C THR A 49 9.91 -7.71 -4.40
N ASN A 50 9.93 -7.93 -3.10
CA ASN A 50 8.68 -7.95 -2.32
C ASN A 50 8.20 -6.57 -1.86
N VAL A 51 9.11 -5.61 -1.65
CA VAL A 51 8.74 -4.28 -1.12
C VAL A 51 8.03 -3.42 -2.18
N LEU A 52 8.50 -3.44 -3.42
CA LEU A 52 7.88 -2.70 -4.53
C LEU A 52 6.55 -3.32 -4.98
N ILE A 53 6.42 -4.65 -4.93
CA ILE A 53 5.19 -5.35 -5.33
C ILE A 53 4.06 -5.13 -4.30
N SER A 54 4.37 -5.00 -3.00
CA SER A 54 3.36 -4.73 -1.96
C SER A 54 2.67 -3.37 -2.10
N TYR A 55 3.21 -2.47 -2.92
CA TYR A 55 2.64 -1.15 -3.18
C TYR A 55 1.57 -1.15 -4.28
N PHE A 56 1.61 -2.14 -5.17
CA PHE A 56 0.81 -2.14 -6.40
C PHE A 56 -0.32 -3.18 -6.43
N HIS A 57 -0.47 -4.01 -5.40
CA HIS A 57 -1.56 -4.98 -5.23
C HIS A 57 -2.32 -4.81 -3.92
#